data_AF-A0A6A6XB21-F1
#
_entry.id   AF-A0A6A6XB21-F1
#
_cell.length_a   1.000
_cell.length_b   1.000
_cell.length_c   1.000
_cell.angle_alpha   90.00
_cell.angle_beta   90.00
_cell.angle_gamma   90.00
#
_symmetry.space_group_name_H-M   'P 1'
#
loop_
_entity.id
_entity.type
_entity.pdbx_description
1 polymer ?
#
loop_
_entity_poly.entity_id
_entity_poly.type
_entity_poly.pdbx_seq_one_letter_code
_entity_poly.pdbx_strand_id
1 'polypeptide(L)'
;MKLSFLAHFASLVLIASSNPTGCDFSLVGFGKDNPFGPTIGGKGGETVIVTSNAALISAVAGSTPRIVYAQGTFILDNDGITTQNSTRVWIDHNEFESDINHGPDYYDGQCDIVRGSDWVTVSWNYFHDHWKSSLVGNSDAIRDVDTGHLHITYHHNYWRNEGTRGPAGRFGHQHIFNNLYEDFHYQAIHSRSDNQVLVEGNVFTGNTTEALSTYGLVIPADSPNTSPDGDYEIDGFANLGAKNDWGPATINITQVGNFTKAPYMYSLTPLKQVQKVVKAGAGLGKI
;
A
#
# COMPACT_ATOMS: atom_id res chain seq x y z
N MET A 1 -0.13 -17.07 -20.77
CA MET A 1 -0.97 -17.65 -19.72
C MET A 1 -0.25 -17.33 -18.41
N LYS A 2 -0.60 -16.19 -17.79
CA LYS A 2 0.08 -15.69 -16.58
C LYS A 2 -0.47 -16.49 -15.39
N LEU A 3 0.41 -17.08 -14.58
CA LEU A 3 -0.01 -17.88 -13.43
C LEU A 3 -0.60 -16.95 -12.35
N SER A 4 -1.74 -17.34 -11.80
CA SER A 4 -2.53 -16.60 -10.82
C SER A 4 -1.90 -16.60 -9.42
N PHE A 5 -2.16 -15.53 -8.65
CA PHE A 5 -1.85 -15.45 -7.23
C PHE A 5 -2.64 -16.47 -6.39
N LEU A 6 -2.02 -16.94 -5.30
CA LEU A 6 -2.73 -17.52 -4.16
C LEU A 6 -2.99 -16.40 -3.15
N ALA A 7 -4.21 -15.89 -3.10
CA ALA A 7 -4.67 -15.18 -1.91
C ALA A 7 -5.08 -16.23 -0.87
N HIS A 8 -4.24 -16.46 0.13
CA HIS A 8 -4.58 -17.34 1.26
C HIS A 8 -5.52 -16.61 2.22
N PHE A 9 -6.83 -16.77 2.02
CA PHE A 9 -7.83 -16.38 3.02
C PHE A 9 -7.94 -17.48 4.09
N ALA A 10 -6.98 -17.53 4.99
CA ALA A 10 -7.08 -18.36 6.19
C ALA A 10 -7.97 -17.66 7.22
N SER A 11 -9.23 -18.06 7.32
CA SER A 11 -10.07 -17.66 8.45
C SER A 11 -9.61 -18.41 9.70
N LEU A 12 -8.77 -17.77 10.53
CA LEU A 12 -8.57 -18.25 11.89
C LEU A 12 -9.82 -17.94 12.71
N VAL A 13 -10.23 -18.91 13.54
CA VAL A 13 -11.21 -18.69 14.60
C VAL A 13 -10.71 -17.53 15.47
N LEU A 14 -11.44 -16.42 15.47
CA LEU A 14 -11.20 -15.24 16.30
C LEU A 14 -11.37 -15.62 17.78
N ILE A 15 -10.29 -16.06 18.42
CA ILE A 15 -10.11 -15.82 19.85
C ILE A 15 -9.59 -14.39 19.91
N ALA A 16 -10.39 -13.45 20.43
CA ALA A 16 -9.96 -12.08 20.62
C ALA A 16 -8.74 -12.05 21.55
N SER A 17 -7.55 -12.07 20.96
CA SER A 17 -6.31 -11.82 21.66
C SER A 17 -6.19 -10.31 21.82
N SER A 18 -5.74 -9.84 22.99
CA SER A 18 -5.43 -8.43 23.13
C SER A 18 -4.36 -8.05 22.11
N ASN A 19 -4.53 -6.92 21.42
CA ASN A 19 -3.53 -6.40 20.50
C ASN A 19 -2.12 -6.47 21.12
N PRO A 20 -1.08 -6.76 20.31
CA PRO A 20 0.29 -6.68 20.79
C PRO A 20 0.57 -5.32 21.44
N THR A 21 1.34 -5.32 22.52
CA THR A 21 1.61 -4.09 23.28
C THR A 21 2.20 -3.00 22.38
N GLY A 22 1.54 -1.85 22.34
CA GLY A 22 1.95 -0.69 21.53
C GLY A 22 1.31 -0.63 20.14
N CYS A 23 0.44 -1.59 19.78
CA CYS A 23 -0.32 -1.55 18.54
C CYS A 23 -1.70 -0.91 18.72
N ASP A 24 -2.03 0.05 17.85
CA ASP A 24 -3.37 0.59 17.66
C ASP A 24 -3.85 0.22 16.25
N PHE A 25 -4.88 -0.61 16.18
CA PHE A 25 -5.46 -1.11 14.93
C PHE A 25 -6.69 -0.30 14.51
N SER A 26 -6.94 0.85 15.12
CA SER A 26 -7.98 1.76 14.64
C SER A 26 -7.64 2.28 13.25
N LEU A 27 -8.67 2.41 12.43
CA LEU A 27 -8.56 3.07 11.13
C LEU A 27 -8.10 4.53 11.36
N VAL A 28 -7.01 4.93 10.71
CA VAL A 28 -6.44 6.28 10.74
C VAL A 28 -6.14 6.74 9.30
N GLY A 29 -6.30 8.03 9.05
CA GLY A 29 -5.95 8.66 7.79
C GLY A 29 -7.13 8.84 6.84
N PHE A 30 -6.85 8.95 5.55
CA PHE A 30 -7.85 9.36 4.56
C PHE A 30 -9.05 8.40 4.47
N GLY A 31 -8.88 7.11 4.75
CA GLY A 31 -10.01 6.17 4.84
C GLY A 31 -10.97 6.49 6.00
N LYS A 32 -10.51 7.15 7.06
CA LYS A 32 -11.32 7.62 8.19
C LYS A 32 -11.88 9.03 7.97
N ASP A 33 -10.98 9.95 7.68
CA ASP A 33 -11.20 11.38 7.72
C ASP A 33 -11.24 11.91 6.29
N ASN A 34 -12.45 11.92 5.74
CA ASN A 34 -12.75 12.36 4.37
C ASN A 34 -14.13 13.05 4.32
N PRO A 35 -14.45 13.77 3.23
CA PRO A 35 -15.72 14.52 3.10
C PRO A 35 -17.00 13.67 3.16
N PHE A 36 -16.90 12.34 3.02
CA PHE A 36 -18.05 11.43 2.96
C PHE A 36 -18.26 10.63 4.26
N GLY A 37 -17.40 10.82 5.26
CA GLY A 37 -17.39 10.06 6.51
C GLY A 37 -16.52 8.79 6.46
N PRO A 38 -16.33 8.13 7.62
CA PRO A 38 -15.38 7.04 7.75
C PRO A 38 -15.78 5.81 6.94
N THR A 39 -14.77 5.06 6.49
CA THR A 39 -14.95 3.74 5.90
C THR A 39 -15.48 2.78 6.96
N ILE A 40 -16.70 2.28 6.78
CA ILE A 40 -17.37 1.33 7.71
C ILE A 40 -17.61 -0.06 7.11
N GLY A 41 -17.25 -0.25 5.84
CA GLY A 41 -17.46 -1.51 5.12
C GLY A 41 -18.88 -2.04 5.23
N GLY A 42 -19.00 -3.33 5.54
CA GLY A 42 -20.28 -4.03 5.69
C GLY A 42 -21.01 -3.86 7.03
N LYS A 43 -20.57 -2.94 7.90
CA LYS A 43 -21.12 -2.78 9.25
C LYS A 43 -22.65 -2.62 9.22
N GLY A 44 -23.35 -3.41 10.04
CA GLY A 44 -24.82 -3.44 10.10
C GLY A 44 -25.48 -4.24 8.98
N GLY A 45 -24.70 -4.81 8.07
CA GLY A 45 -25.15 -5.69 7.00
C GLY A 45 -25.27 -7.15 7.39
N GLU A 46 -25.70 -7.97 6.42
CA GLU A 46 -25.73 -9.43 6.56
C GLU A 46 -24.30 -9.99 6.66
N THR A 47 -24.12 -11.03 7.48
CA THR A 47 -22.87 -11.79 7.55
C THR A 47 -23.02 -13.10 6.79
N VAL A 48 -22.10 -13.37 5.86
CA VAL A 48 -22.06 -14.64 5.11
C VAL A 48 -20.67 -15.26 5.12
N ILE A 49 -20.63 -16.58 5.01
CA ILE A 49 -19.40 -17.35 4.83
C ILE A 49 -19.39 -17.90 3.42
N VAL A 50 -18.28 -17.74 2.70
CA VAL A 50 -18.09 -18.24 1.34
C VAL A 50 -16.85 -19.11 1.26
N THR A 51 -16.90 -20.17 0.45
CA THR A 51 -15.84 -21.18 0.32
C THR A 51 -15.47 -21.49 -1.14
N SER A 52 -15.99 -20.70 -2.09
CA SER A 52 -15.68 -20.85 -3.51
C SER A 52 -15.72 -19.51 -4.23
N ASN A 53 -14.99 -19.40 -5.35
CA ASN A 53 -14.97 -18.20 -6.20
C ASN A 53 -16.38 -17.73 -6.59
N ALA A 54 -17.25 -18.66 -7.00
CA ALA A 54 -18.61 -18.33 -7.41
C ALA A 54 -19.44 -17.73 -6.25
N ALA A 55 -19.30 -18.28 -5.04
CA ALA A 55 -19.98 -17.76 -3.87
C ALA A 55 -19.44 -16.40 -3.45
N LEU A 56 -18.12 -16.18 -3.53
CA LEU A 56 -17.50 -14.89 -3.24
C LEU A 56 -18.00 -13.82 -4.21
N ILE A 57 -17.93 -14.07 -5.52
CA ILE A 57 -18.42 -13.16 -6.57
C ILE A 57 -19.90 -12.81 -6.35
N SER A 58 -20.73 -13.80 -6.03
CA SER A 58 -22.15 -13.56 -5.75
C SER A 58 -22.37 -12.75 -4.47
N ALA A 59 -21.56 -12.95 -3.43
CA ALA A 59 -21.73 -12.28 -2.15
C ALA A 59 -21.36 -10.80 -2.21
N VAL A 60 -20.34 -10.43 -2.99
CA VAL A 60 -19.85 -9.04 -3.11
C VAL A 60 -20.56 -8.24 -4.19
N ALA A 61 -21.50 -8.85 -4.92
CA ALA A 61 -22.26 -8.18 -5.96
C ALA A 61 -23.24 -7.15 -5.38
N GLY A 62 -23.23 -5.93 -5.91
CA GLY A 62 -24.16 -4.86 -5.54
C GLY A 62 -23.61 -3.91 -4.47
N SER A 63 -24.51 -3.17 -3.81
CA SER A 63 -24.18 -2.08 -2.87
C SER A 63 -24.76 -2.24 -1.47
N THR A 64 -25.43 -3.36 -1.19
CA THR A 64 -25.95 -3.65 0.15
C THR A 64 -24.79 -3.94 1.10
N PRO A 65 -24.71 -3.28 2.27
CA PRO A 65 -23.69 -3.59 3.26
C PRO A 65 -23.69 -5.08 3.61
N ARG A 66 -22.51 -5.71 3.58
CA ARG A 66 -22.34 -7.13 3.87
C ARG A 66 -20.96 -7.40 4.47
N ILE A 67 -20.91 -8.28 5.45
CA ILE A 67 -19.69 -8.87 5.99
C ILE A 67 -19.51 -10.24 5.32
N VAL A 68 -18.41 -10.41 4.57
CA VAL A 68 -18.12 -11.67 3.87
C VAL A 68 -16.88 -12.30 4.50
N TYR A 69 -17.05 -13.45 5.14
CA TYR A 69 -15.95 -14.29 5.58
C TYR A 69 -15.58 -15.26 4.45
N ALA A 70 -14.48 -15.00 3.76
CA ALA A 70 -13.90 -15.91 2.79
C ALA A 70 -13.07 -16.98 3.51
N GLN A 71 -13.44 -18.26 3.38
CA GLN A 71 -12.76 -19.38 4.02
C GLN A 71 -12.23 -20.36 2.97
N GLY A 72 -10.91 -20.44 2.85
CA GLY A 72 -10.24 -21.34 1.92
C GLY A 72 -9.43 -20.58 0.87
N THR A 73 -9.11 -21.28 -0.22
CA THR A 73 -8.28 -20.74 -1.29
C THR A 73 -9.15 -20.21 -2.43
N PHE A 74 -8.90 -18.97 -2.83
CA PHE A 74 -9.59 -18.29 -3.92
C PHE A 74 -8.55 -17.92 -4.97
N ILE A 75 -8.74 -18.42 -6.18
CA ILE A 75 -7.81 -18.20 -7.30
C ILE A 75 -8.55 -17.39 -8.36
N LEU A 76 -8.15 -16.13 -8.53
CA LEU A 76 -8.65 -15.19 -9.52
C LEU A 76 -7.45 -14.62 -10.31
N ASP A 77 -7.71 -14.10 -11.50
CA ASP A 77 -6.67 -13.46 -12.33
C ASP A 77 -6.38 -12.02 -11.83
N ASN A 78 -5.26 -11.44 -12.31
CA ASN A 78 -4.79 -10.06 -12.09
C ASN A 78 -3.89 -9.84 -10.85
N ASP A 79 -3.76 -8.59 -10.38
CA ASP A 79 -3.01 -8.18 -9.18
C ASP A 79 -3.55 -8.82 -7.89
N GLY A 80 -2.80 -8.67 -6.79
CA GLY A 80 -3.30 -9.04 -5.46
C GLY A 80 -4.58 -8.29 -5.10
N ILE A 81 -4.54 -6.96 -5.10
CA ILE A 81 -5.70 -6.07 -5.00
C ILE A 81 -5.54 -4.90 -5.98
N THR A 82 -6.57 -4.63 -6.78
CA THR A 82 -6.69 -3.38 -7.55
C THR A 82 -7.90 -2.58 -7.06
N THR A 83 -7.65 -1.40 -6.52
CA THR A 83 -8.68 -0.39 -6.22
C THR A 83 -8.78 0.56 -7.41
N GLN A 84 -9.90 0.51 -8.13
CA GLN A 84 -10.10 1.29 -9.35
C GLN A 84 -11.40 2.09 -9.28
N ASN A 85 -11.34 3.40 -9.57
CA ASN A 85 -12.49 4.30 -9.56
C ASN A 85 -13.37 4.13 -8.30
N SER A 86 -12.71 4.00 -7.14
CA SER A 86 -13.35 3.63 -5.87
C SER A 86 -12.95 4.60 -4.76
N THR A 87 -13.86 4.82 -3.82
CA THR A 87 -13.64 5.73 -2.68
C THR A 87 -13.91 5.05 -1.36
N ARG A 88 -13.26 5.50 -0.29
CA ARG A 88 -13.43 4.99 1.09
C ARG A 88 -13.10 3.51 1.20
N VAL A 89 -11.81 3.21 1.04
CA VAL A 89 -11.27 1.85 1.11
C VAL A 89 -10.28 1.75 2.26
N TRP A 90 -10.35 0.64 3.00
CA TRP A 90 -9.39 0.30 4.06
C TRP A 90 -8.82 -1.09 3.78
N ILE A 91 -7.52 -1.16 3.54
CA ILE A 91 -6.76 -2.40 3.29
C ILE A 91 -5.91 -2.65 4.52
N ASP A 92 -6.30 -3.62 5.35
CA ASP A 92 -5.76 -3.80 6.70
C ASP A 92 -5.43 -5.26 7.03
N HIS A 93 -4.28 -5.51 7.66
CA HIS A 93 -3.85 -6.83 8.15
C HIS A 93 -3.85 -7.97 7.11
N ASN A 94 -3.51 -7.64 5.87
CA ASN A 94 -3.30 -8.63 4.82
C ASN A 94 -1.82 -9.00 4.72
N GLU A 95 -1.56 -10.16 4.11
CA GLU A 95 -0.22 -10.60 3.71
C GLU A 95 -0.22 -10.75 2.18
N PHE A 96 0.74 -10.11 1.53
CA PHE A 96 0.92 -10.10 0.08
C PHE A 96 2.28 -10.68 -0.25
N GLU A 97 2.31 -11.75 -1.04
CA GLU A 97 3.55 -12.42 -1.44
C GLU A 97 3.49 -12.98 -2.87
N SER A 98 4.66 -13.13 -3.49
CA SER A 98 4.83 -14.05 -4.62
C SER A 98 6.23 -14.68 -4.61
N ASP A 99 7.14 -14.23 -5.46
CA ASP A 99 8.57 -14.51 -5.38
C ASP A 99 9.39 -13.43 -6.11
N ILE A 100 10.70 -13.42 -5.83
CA ILE A 100 11.67 -12.55 -6.51
C ILE A 100 12.49 -13.30 -7.60
N ASN A 101 12.22 -14.58 -7.82
CA ASN A 101 13.04 -15.45 -8.68
C ASN A 101 12.68 -15.33 -10.18
N HIS A 102 11.45 -14.91 -10.51
CA HIS A 102 10.97 -14.86 -11.90
C HIS A 102 11.10 -13.48 -12.57
N GLY A 103 11.66 -12.48 -11.88
CA GLY A 103 11.79 -11.12 -12.38
C GLY A 103 10.48 -10.30 -12.31
N PRO A 104 10.55 -8.99 -12.62
CA PRO A 104 9.50 -8.03 -12.28
C PRO A 104 8.20 -8.13 -13.06
N ASP A 105 8.16 -8.81 -14.20
CA ASP A 105 6.96 -8.87 -15.05
C ASP A 105 6.31 -10.26 -15.11
N TYR A 106 6.83 -11.22 -14.35
CA TYR A 106 6.16 -12.52 -14.20
C TYR A 106 4.85 -12.35 -13.40
N TYR A 107 4.94 -11.65 -12.28
CA TYR A 107 3.80 -11.14 -11.52
C TYR A 107 3.59 -9.65 -11.81
N ASP A 108 2.39 -9.14 -11.57
CA ASP A 108 2.12 -7.69 -11.68
C ASP A 108 2.13 -7.01 -10.33
N GLY A 109 1.12 -6.21 -9.95
CA GLY A 109 1.10 -5.48 -8.67
C GLY A 109 0.63 -6.31 -7.48
N GLN A 110 1.09 -5.99 -6.26
CA GLN A 110 0.45 -6.49 -5.03
C GLN A 110 -0.80 -5.67 -4.67
N CYS A 111 -0.69 -4.34 -4.64
CA CYS A 111 -1.77 -3.45 -4.18
C CYS A 111 -1.80 -2.14 -4.97
N ASP A 112 -2.59 -2.11 -6.04
CA ASP A 112 -2.67 -0.96 -6.93
C ASP A 112 -3.91 -0.10 -6.65
N ILE A 113 -3.74 1.23 -6.68
CA ILE A 113 -4.81 2.22 -6.43
C ILE A 113 -4.82 3.24 -7.56
N VAL A 114 -5.81 3.15 -8.44
CA VAL A 114 -5.71 3.76 -9.79
C VAL A 114 -7.02 4.40 -10.24
N ARG A 115 -6.93 5.25 -11.28
CA ARG A 115 -8.05 5.82 -12.05
C ARG A 115 -9.11 6.49 -11.18
N GLY A 116 -8.77 7.62 -10.57
CA GLY A 116 -9.67 8.44 -9.77
C GLY A 116 -10.07 7.81 -8.44
N SER A 117 -9.40 6.73 -8.01
CA SER A 117 -9.59 6.18 -6.67
C SER A 117 -9.15 7.19 -5.61
N ASP A 118 -9.80 7.18 -4.46
CA ASP A 118 -9.61 8.25 -3.49
C ASP A 118 -9.97 7.85 -2.06
N TRP A 119 -9.46 8.58 -1.06
CA TRP A 119 -9.77 8.37 0.35
C TRP A 119 -9.49 6.95 0.84
N VAL A 120 -8.24 6.50 0.67
CA VAL A 120 -7.81 5.13 0.98
C VAL A 120 -6.81 5.12 2.14
N THR A 121 -6.94 4.15 3.04
CA THR A 121 -5.91 3.81 4.03
C THR A 121 -5.43 2.38 3.81
N VAL A 122 -4.12 2.20 3.77
CA VAL A 122 -3.41 0.91 3.69
C VAL A 122 -2.58 0.78 4.96
N SER A 123 -2.97 -0.12 5.87
CA SER A 123 -2.34 -0.23 7.18
C SER A 123 -2.08 -1.63 7.65
N TRP A 124 -1.02 -1.82 8.45
CA TRP A 124 -0.73 -3.10 9.11
C TRP A 124 -0.66 -4.31 8.16
N ASN A 125 -0.38 -4.10 6.88
CA ASN A 125 -0.18 -5.20 5.93
C ASN A 125 1.28 -5.64 5.93
N TYR A 126 1.51 -6.91 5.60
CA TYR A 126 2.84 -7.44 5.35
C TYR A 126 3.00 -7.73 3.85
N PHE A 127 3.88 -6.99 3.19
CA PHE A 127 4.25 -7.15 1.80
C PHE A 127 5.64 -7.78 1.75
N HIS A 128 5.80 -8.90 1.07
CA HIS A 128 7.13 -9.49 0.94
C HIS A 128 7.34 -10.33 -0.31
N ASP A 129 8.62 -10.53 -0.62
CA ASP A 129 9.09 -11.45 -1.65
C ASP A 129 8.44 -11.17 -3.01
N HIS A 130 8.51 -9.91 -3.46
CA HIS A 130 7.83 -9.45 -4.66
C HIS A 130 8.61 -8.34 -5.37
N TRP A 131 8.28 -8.10 -6.64
CA TRP A 131 8.97 -7.11 -7.46
C TRP A 131 8.28 -5.75 -7.50
N LYS A 132 6.97 -5.66 -7.77
CA LYS A 132 6.25 -4.40 -7.97
C LYS A 132 5.12 -4.27 -6.95
N SER A 133 5.40 -3.67 -5.79
CA SER A 133 4.43 -3.73 -4.67
C SER A 133 3.15 -2.90 -4.90
N SER A 134 3.19 -1.57 -4.73
CA SER A 134 2.00 -0.73 -4.74
C SER A 134 2.11 0.49 -5.67
N LEU A 135 1.36 0.47 -6.78
CA LEU A 135 1.25 1.59 -7.70
C LEU A 135 0.04 2.48 -7.37
N VAL A 136 0.27 3.80 -7.31
CA VAL A 136 -0.79 4.81 -7.12
C VAL A 136 -0.85 5.72 -8.34
N GLY A 137 -1.93 5.59 -9.13
CA GLY A 137 -2.08 6.25 -10.44
C GLY A 137 -1.29 5.53 -11.54
N ASN A 138 -1.98 4.82 -12.44
CA ASN A 138 -1.34 3.83 -13.32
C ASN A 138 -0.71 4.38 -14.60
N SER A 139 -0.94 5.64 -14.95
CA SER A 139 -0.38 6.25 -16.16
C SER A 139 -0.30 7.76 -16.01
N ASP A 140 0.82 8.33 -16.44
CA ASP A 140 1.05 9.77 -16.52
C ASP A 140 0.15 10.45 -17.58
N ALA A 141 -0.27 9.70 -18.61
CA ALA A 141 -1.14 10.17 -19.68
C ALA A 141 -2.62 10.37 -19.26
N ILE A 142 -3.03 9.93 -18.07
CA ILE A 142 -4.41 10.08 -17.55
C ILE A 142 -4.52 11.11 -16.44
N ARG A 143 -3.65 12.12 -16.44
CA ARG A 143 -3.64 13.24 -15.49
C ARG A 143 -5.04 13.81 -15.21
N ASP A 144 -5.87 13.99 -16.23
CA ASP A 144 -7.22 14.57 -16.09
C ASP A 144 -8.18 13.69 -15.26
N VAL A 145 -7.88 12.40 -15.12
CA VAL A 145 -8.66 11.45 -14.32
C VAL A 145 -8.15 11.40 -12.87
N ASP A 146 -6.84 11.52 -12.66
CA ASP A 146 -6.22 11.30 -11.35
C ASP A 146 -5.94 12.60 -10.57
N THR A 147 -5.85 13.74 -11.25
CA THR A 147 -5.61 15.05 -10.60
C THR A 147 -6.78 15.40 -9.68
N GLY A 148 -6.45 15.67 -8.41
CA GLY A 148 -7.45 15.97 -7.38
C GLY A 148 -8.01 14.74 -6.66
N HIS A 149 -7.52 13.54 -7.00
CA HIS A 149 -7.84 12.27 -6.35
C HIS A 149 -6.60 11.67 -5.68
N LEU A 150 -6.62 10.35 -5.43
CA LEU A 150 -5.49 9.59 -4.90
C LEU A 150 -4.97 10.14 -3.55
N HIS A 151 -5.88 10.48 -2.64
CA HIS A 151 -5.55 10.78 -1.24
C HIS A 151 -5.37 9.47 -0.46
N ILE A 152 -4.12 9.05 -0.28
CA ILE A 152 -3.77 7.73 0.27
C ILE A 152 -2.98 7.86 1.58
N THR A 153 -3.28 7.01 2.55
CA THR A 153 -2.48 6.87 3.77
C THR A 153 -1.84 5.49 3.81
N TYR A 154 -0.53 5.42 3.99
CA TYR A 154 0.20 4.18 4.27
C TYR A 154 0.77 4.24 5.68
N HIS A 155 0.35 3.35 6.58
CA HIS A 155 0.95 3.29 7.91
C HIS A 155 1.11 1.92 8.53
N HIS A 156 2.19 1.73 9.28
CA HIS A 156 2.47 0.48 10.01
C HIS A 156 2.49 -0.77 9.12
N ASN A 157 2.69 -0.61 7.81
CA ASN A 157 2.93 -1.74 6.92
C ASN A 157 4.39 -2.20 7.04
N TYR A 158 4.61 -3.48 6.76
CA TYR A 158 5.92 -4.09 6.69
C TYR A 158 6.21 -4.49 5.24
N TRP A 159 7.21 -3.88 4.62
CA TRP A 159 7.74 -4.31 3.33
C TRP A 159 9.06 -5.04 3.55
N ARG A 160 9.19 -6.27 3.05
CA ARG A 160 10.39 -7.08 3.21
C ARG A 160 10.80 -7.81 1.94
N ASN A 161 12.07 -7.70 1.54
CA ASN A 161 12.58 -8.36 0.34
C ASN A 161 11.75 -8.00 -0.91
N GLU A 162 11.69 -6.69 -1.18
CA GLU A 162 10.83 -6.08 -2.20
C GLU A 162 11.67 -5.40 -3.28
N GLY A 163 11.16 -5.37 -4.51
CA GLY A 163 11.82 -4.71 -5.64
C GLY A 163 11.62 -3.19 -5.64
N THR A 164 10.47 -2.74 -6.11
CA THR A 164 10.06 -1.34 -6.34
C THR A 164 8.66 -1.07 -5.76
N ARG A 165 8.28 0.20 -5.69
CA ARG A 165 6.89 0.67 -5.42
C ARG A 165 6.40 0.46 -3.98
N GLY A 166 7.07 1.04 -3.00
CA GLY A 166 6.69 0.99 -1.59
C GLY A 166 6.08 2.26 -0.97
N PRO A 167 5.20 3.07 -1.59
CA PRO A 167 4.54 2.97 -2.90
C PRO A 167 5.26 3.77 -4.01
N ALA A 168 4.84 3.58 -5.26
CA ALA A 168 5.17 4.47 -6.39
C ALA A 168 3.94 5.26 -6.84
N GLY A 169 4.00 6.58 -6.82
CA GLY A 169 2.83 7.46 -6.92
C GLY A 169 2.87 8.50 -8.02
N ARG A 170 1.70 8.81 -8.59
CA ARG A 170 1.41 9.91 -9.51
C ARG A 170 0.27 10.79 -8.98
N PHE A 171 0.34 12.11 -9.26
CA PHE A 171 -0.73 13.14 -9.10
C PHE A 171 -1.39 13.36 -7.73
N GLY A 172 -1.32 12.40 -6.81
CA GLY A 172 -2.07 12.36 -5.56
C GLY A 172 -1.37 13.01 -4.37
N HIS A 173 -1.98 12.81 -3.20
CA HIS A 173 -1.42 13.18 -1.90
C HIS A 173 -1.30 11.94 -1.03
N GLN A 174 -0.07 11.54 -0.72
CA GLN A 174 0.20 10.30 0.01
C GLN A 174 0.91 10.59 1.31
N HIS A 175 0.27 10.24 2.42
CA HIS A 175 0.89 10.32 3.74
C HIS A 175 1.43 8.95 4.13
N ILE A 176 2.75 8.86 4.27
CA ILE A 176 3.46 7.59 4.45
C ILE A 176 4.19 7.67 5.78
N PHE A 177 3.68 6.96 6.81
CA PHE A 177 4.23 7.09 8.15
C PHE A 177 4.34 5.77 8.94
N ASN A 178 5.36 5.68 9.80
CA ASN A 178 5.62 4.51 10.66
C ASN A 178 5.58 3.15 9.96
N ASN A 179 5.95 3.09 8.69
CA ASN A 179 6.16 1.82 8.00
C ASN A 179 7.59 1.30 8.24
N LEU A 180 7.76 -0.01 8.06
CA LEU A 180 9.06 -0.68 8.10
C LEU A 180 9.40 -1.22 6.70
N TYR A 181 10.57 -0.84 6.19
CA TYR A 181 11.14 -1.35 4.95
C TYR A 181 12.44 -2.10 5.27
N GLU A 182 12.53 -3.36 4.89
CA GLU A 182 13.69 -4.22 5.14
C GLU A 182 14.09 -4.93 3.84
N ASP A 183 15.34 -4.79 3.41
CA ASP A 183 15.82 -5.40 2.16
C ASP A 183 15.01 -4.95 0.92
N PHE A 184 14.88 -3.63 0.72
CA PHE A 184 14.18 -3.06 -0.44
C PHE A 184 15.17 -2.69 -1.56
N HIS A 185 15.15 -3.44 -2.66
CA HIS A 185 16.27 -3.52 -3.61
C HIS A 185 16.45 -2.28 -4.49
N TYR A 186 15.38 -1.52 -4.74
CA TYR A 186 15.39 -0.31 -5.56
C TYR A 186 14.63 0.84 -4.88
N GLN A 187 13.95 1.67 -5.66
CA GLN A 187 13.17 2.80 -5.17
C GLN A 187 11.97 2.32 -4.34
N ALA A 188 12.04 2.53 -3.02
CA ALA A 188 10.94 2.26 -2.10
C ALA A 188 9.82 3.29 -2.29
N ILE A 189 9.90 4.45 -1.65
CA ILE A 189 8.92 5.52 -1.89
C ILE A 189 9.32 6.28 -3.15
N HIS A 190 8.50 6.20 -4.20
CA HIS A 190 8.77 6.88 -5.46
C HIS A 190 7.65 7.86 -5.82
N SER A 191 7.92 9.16 -5.69
CA SER A 191 6.99 10.22 -6.04
C SER A 191 7.31 10.76 -7.43
N ARG A 192 6.42 10.59 -8.39
CA ARG A 192 6.58 11.03 -9.79
C ARG A 192 5.32 11.72 -10.30
N SER A 193 5.38 12.34 -11.46
CA SER A 193 4.26 13.02 -12.13
C SER A 193 3.44 13.91 -11.20
N ASP A 194 4.09 14.94 -10.61
CA ASP A 194 3.49 15.91 -9.68
C ASP A 194 2.88 15.33 -8.39
N ASN A 195 3.10 14.05 -8.09
CA ASN A 195 2.64 13.44 -6.85
C ASN A 195 3.24 14.15 -5.63
N GLN A 196 2.47 14.23 -4.55
CA GLN A 196 2.87 14.87 -3.30
C GLN A 196 2.97 13.82 -2.20
N VAL A 197 4.14 13.62 -1.62
CA VAL A 197 4.29 12.74 -0.44
C VAL A 197 4.68 13.50 0.83
N LEU A 198 4.08 13.11 1.95
CA LEU A 198 4.52 13.48 3.29
C LEU A 198 5.06 12.22 3.97
N VAL A 199 6.36 12.22 4.32
CA VAL A 199 7.07 11.03 4.80
C VAL A 199 7.54 11.22 6.24
N GLU A 200 7.02 10.42 7.17
CA GLU A 200 7.20 10.63 8.62
C GLU A 200 7.45 9.36 9.44
N GLY A 201 8.55 9.32 10.21
CA GLY A 201 8.73 8.26 11.20
C GLY A 201 8.85 6.83 10.65
N ASN A 202 9.16 6.64 9.37
CA ASN A 202 9.41 5.34 8.76
C ASN A 202 10.82 4.83 9.11
N VAL A 203 11.01 3.52 9.05
CA VAL A 203 12.30 2.85 9.28
C VAL A 203 12.70 2.06 8.04
N PHE A 204 13.91 2.28 7.56
CA PHE A 204 14.53 1.57 6.43
C PHE A 204 15.76 0.82 6.94
N THR A 205 15.89 -0.47 6.63
CA THR A 205 16.94 -1.33 7.17
C THR A 205 17.35 -2.43 6.19
N GLY A 206 18.34 -3.23 6.58
CA GLY A 206 18.89 -4.29 5.74
C GLY A 206 19.51 -3.74 4.46
N ASN A 207 19.37 -4.46 3.36
CA ASN A 207 19.86 -4.07 2.04
C ASN A 207 18.90 -3.13 1.30
N THR A 208 18.36 -2.13 2.00
CA THR A 208 17.51 -1.11 1.38
C THR A 208 18.37 -0.06 0.67
N THR A 209 18.18 0.12 -0.63
CA THR A 209 19.08 0.92 -1.46
C THR A 209 18.66 2.40 -1.55
N GLU A 210 17.43 2.69 -1.96
CA GLU A 210 16.89 4.04 -2.12
C GLU A 210 15.53 4.15 -1.42
N ALA A 211 15.51 4.79 -0.25
CA ALA A 211 14.33 4.86 0.60
C ALA A 211 13.24 5.80 0.04
N LEU A 212 13.65 6.88 -0.62
CA LEU A 212 12.77 7.91 -1.14
C LEU A 212 13.40 8.58 -2.36
N SER A 213 12.65 8.63 -3.46
CA SER A 213 12.98 9.39 -4.66
C SER A 213 11.81 10.26 -5.11
N THR A 214 12.10 11.49 -5.51
CA THR A 214 11.16 12.32 -6.30
C THR A 214 11.60 12.49 -7.76
N TYR A 215 12.71 11.87 -8.15
CA TYR A 215 13.20 11.94 -9.51
C TYR A 215 12.32 11.08 -10.42
N GLY A 216 11.80 11.66 -11.50
CA GLY A 216 10.80 11.05 -12.37
C GLY A 216 11.29 9.86 -13.20
N LEU A 217 12.54 9.40 -13.04
CA LEU A 217 13.03 8.21 -13.71
C LEU A 217 12.36 6.95 -13.15
N VAL A 218 11.63 6.27 -14.01
CA VAL A 218 11.17 4.90 -13.81
C VAL A 218 12.29 3.98 -14.27
N ILE A 219 12.91 3.30 -13.33
CA ILE A 219 14.09 2.48 -13.64
C ILE A 219 13.69 1.23 -14.45
N PRO A 220 14.60 0.69 -15.28
CA PRO A 220 14.35 -0.56 -16.02
C PRO A 220 13.89 -1.73 -15.13
N ALA A 221 14.35 -1.80 -13.88
CA ALA A 221 13.97 -2.86 -12.94
C ALA A 221 12.49 -2.82 -12.53
N ASP A 222 11.80 -1.69 -12.71
CA ASP A 222 10.36 -1.56 -12.41
C ASP A 222 9.47 -2.09 -13.54
N SER A 223 9.92 -2.02 -14.80
CA SER A 223 9.11 -2.41 -15.98
C SER A 223 9.97 -2.73 -17.22
N PRO A 224 10.85 -3.74 -17.15
CA PRO A 224 11.88 -3.98 -18.17
C PRO A 224 11.31 -4.34 -19.54
N ASN A 225 10.11 -4.92 -19.61
CA ASN A 225 9.49 -5.26 -20.91
C ASN A 225 8.83 -4.06 -21.60
N THR A 226 8.39 -3.07 -20.84
CA THR A 226 7.71 -1.88 -21.37
C THR A 226 8.72 -0.75 -21.63
N SER A 227 9.76 -0.66 -20.79
CA SER A 227 10.74 0.41 -20.79
C SER A 227 12.15 -0.12 -20.51
N PRO A 228 12.80 -0.78 -21.50
CA PRO A 228 14.09 -1.45 -21.29
C PRO A 228 15.23 -0.52 -20.84
N ASP A 229 15.16 0.75 -21.23
CA ASP A 229 16.12 1.79 -20.85
C ASP A 229 15.63 2.68 -19.69
N GLY A 230 14.43 2.39 -19.17
CA GLY A 230 13.70 3.26 -18.26
C GLY A 230 13.00 4.41 -19.00
N ASP A 231 11.96 4.95 -18.37
CA ASP A 231 11.17 6.06 -18.90
C ASP A 231 11.18 7.23 -17.93
N TYR A 232 11.12 8.42 -18.52
CA TYR A 232 11.14 9.67 -17.77
C TYR A 232 9.74 10.24 -17.68
N GLU A 233 9.32 10.47 -16.45
CA GLU A 233 8.17 11.28 -16.11
C GLU A 233 8.62 12.62 -15.55
N ILE A 234 7.66 13.52 -15.36
CA ILE A 234 7.88 14.71 -14.53
C ILE A 234 8.23 14.23 -13.11
N ASP A 235 9.13 14.92 -12.45
CA ASP A 235 9.42 14.69 -11.03
C ASP A 235 8.15 14.81 -10.17
N GLY A 236 8.14 14.12 -9.04
CA GLY A 236 7.18 14.36 -7.98
C GLY A 236 7.71 15.34 -6.95
N PHE A 237 7.05 15.35 -5.81
CA PHE A 237 7.39 16.18 -4.67
C PHE A 237 7.40 15.36 -3.39
N ALA A 238 8.26 15.74 -2.45
CA ALA A 238 8.28 15.18 -1.10
C ALA A 238 8.47 16.26 -0.04
N ASN A 239 7.77 16.10 1.07
CA ASN A 239 8.01 16.79 2.32
C ASN A 239 8.38 15.78 3.41
N LEU A 240 9.35 16.14 4.24
CA LEU A 240 9.71 15.37 5.43
C LEU A 240 9.08 16.02 6.66
N GLY A 241 8.28 15.26 7.41
CA GLY A 241 7.74 15.70 8.69
C GLY A 241 8.62 15.19 9.85
N ALA A 242 8.08 14.32 10.69
CA ALA A 242 8.86 13.68 11.76
C ALA A 242 10.05 12.87 11.22
N LYS A 243 11.13 12.81 12.02
CA LYS A 243 12.37 12.11 11.67
C LYS A 243 12.10 10.66 11.24
N ASN A 244 12.59 10.29 10.06
CA ASN A 244 12.69 8.91 9.58
C ASN A 244 14.05 8.32 9.98
N ASP A 245 14.13 6.99 10.07
CA ASP A 245 15.39 6.24 10.15
C ASP A 245 15.69 5.65 8.77
N TRP A 246 16.60 6.28 8.03
CA TRP A 246 16.94 5.87 6.65
C TRP A 246 17.86 4.65 6.60
N GLY A 247 18.43 4.21 7.72
CA GLY A 247 19.42 3.14 7.74
C GLY A 247 20.57 3.41 6.75
N PRO A 248 20.94 2.44 5.91
CA PRO A 248 21.98 2.62 4.88
C PRO A 248 21.46 3.25 3.58
N ALA A 249 20.15 3.44 3.44
CA ALA A 249 19.53 3.83 2.19
C ALA A 249 19.80 5.31 1.83
N THR A 250 19.85 5.60 0.54
CA THR A 250 19.89 6.97 0.03
C THR A 250 18.49 7.59 0.00
N ILE A 251 18.47 8.92 -0.08
CA ILE A 251 17.27 9.69 -0.43
C ILE A 251 17.63 10.67 -1.55
N ASN A 252 16.72 10.84 -2.51
CA ASN A 252 16.87 11.75 -3.63
C ASN A 252 15.60 12.61 -3.79
N ILE A 253 15.58 13.77 -3.13
CA ILE A 253 14.48 14.73 -3.23
C ILE A 253 14.93 15.85 -4.17
N THR A 254 14.45 15.81 -5.41
CA THR A 254 14.67 16.84 -6.44
C THR A 254 13.78 18.05 -6.23
N GLN A 255 12.57 17.87 -5.67
CA GLN A 255 11.60 18.94 -5.46
C GLN A 255 10.83 18.78 -4.15
N VAL A 256 10.53 19.92 -3.51
CA VAL A 256 9.72 20.01 -2.30
C VAL A 256 8.36 20.58 -2.66
N GLY A 257 7.30 19.95 -2.15
CA GLY A 257 5.92 20.27 -2.52
C GLY A 257 5.14 21.01 -1.44
N ASN A 258 3.81 21.06 -1.59
CA ASN A 258 2.93 21.79 -0.67
C ASN A 258 2.25 20.90 0.38
N PHE A 259 2.31 19.57 0.24
CA PHE A 259 1.74 18.64 1.22
C PHE A 259 2.63 18.52 2.46
N THR A 260 2.57 19.52 3.33
CA THR A 260 3.43 19.66 4.51
C THR A 260 2.79 19.17 5.80
N LYS A 261 1.50 18.85 5.76
CA LYS A 261 0.72 18.39 6.91
C LYS A 261 -0.47 17.55 6.47
N ALA A 262 -0.68 16.39 7.10
CA ALA A 262 -1.88 15.60 6.92
C ALA A 262 -3.13 16.31 7.47
N PRO A 263 -4.29 16.29 6.78
CA PRO A 263 -5.50 17.01 7.17
C PRO A 263 -6.34 16.30 8.24
N TYR A 264 -5.76 15.34 8.97
CA TYR A 264 -6.43 14.53 9.98
C TYR A 264 -5.54 14.33 11.21
N MET A 265 -6.15 13.83 12.30
CA MET A 265 -5.42 13.54 13.53
C MET A 265 -4.81 12.14 13.48
N TYR A 266 -3.55 12.04 13.88
CA TYR A 266 -2.79 10.79 13.99
C TYR A 266 -1.77 10.90 15.12
N SER A 267 -1.30 9.76 15.58
CA SER A 267 -0.19 9.67 16.54
C SER A 267 0.90 8.82 15.92
N LEU A 268 2.14 9.30 15.99
CA LEU A 268 3.28 8.53 15.54
C LEU A 268 3.74 7.57 16.63
N THR A 269 3.89 6.30 16.27
CA THR A 269 4.69 5.36 17.05
C THR A 269 6.10 5.94 17.21
N PRO A 270 6.66 6.01 18.43
CA PRO A 270 8.01 6.51 18.64
C PRO A 270 8.99 5.77 17.73
N LEU A 271 9.83 6.50 16.97
CA LEU A 271 10.67 5.94 15.90
C LEU A 271 11.42 4.67 16.31
N LYS A 272 12.03 4.65 17.51
CA LYS A 272 12.76 3.50 18.07
C LYS A 272 11.91 2.24 18.31
N GLN A 273 10.59 2.35 18.31
CA GLN A 273 9.64 1.25 18.50
C GLN A 273 9.00 0.79 17.20
N VAL A 274 9.09 1.55 16.11
CA VAL A 274 8.39 1.28 14.85
C VAL A 274 8.68 -0.14 14.37
N GLN A 275 9.95 -0.52 14.26
CA GLN A 275 10.32 -1.87 13.82
C GLN A 275 9.71 -2.97 14.70
N LYS A 276 9.74 -2.80 16.02
CA LYS A 276 9.18 -3.79 16.97
C LYS A 276 7.66 -3.87 16.84
N VAL A 277 6.99 -2.72 16.79
CA VAL A 277 5.53 -2.61 16.73
C VAL A 277 5.01 -3.18 15.41
N VAL A 278 5.61 -2.78 14.28
CA VAL A 278 5.23 -3.25 12.95
C VAL A 278 5.44 -4.76 12.81
N LYS A 279 6.61 -5.31 13.19
CA LYS A 279 6.83 -6.78 13.14
C LYS A 279 5.88 -7.57 14.05
N ALA A 280 5.37 -6.96 15.11
CA ALA A 280 4.43 -7.62 16.02
C ALA A 280 2.98 -7.57 15.51
N GLY A 281 2.60 -6.48 14.84
CA GLY A 281 1.21 -6.22 14.44
C GLY A 281 0.88 -6.45 12.97
N ALA A 282 1.82 -6.33 12.03
CA ALA A 282 1.49 -6.42 10.62
C ALA A 282 1.20 -7.86 10.15
N GLY A 283 0.33 -8.00 9.16
CA GLY A 283 0.02 -9.25 8.47
C GLY A 283 -1.14 -10.04 9.07
N LEU A 284 -1.35 -11.24 8.53
CA LEU A 284 -2.47 -12.11 8.88
C LEU A 284 -2.44 -12.57 10.35
N GLY A 285 -3.64 -12.80 10.90
CA GLY A 285 -3.81 -13.43 12.22
C GLY A 285 -3.42 -12.56 13.42
N LYS A 286 -3.44 -11.22 13.26
CA LYS A 286 -3.11 -10.26 14.31
C LYS A 286 -4.31 -9.44 14.83
N ILE A 287 -5.50 -9.65 14.24
CA ILE A 287 -6.77 -8.97 14.57
C ILE A 287 -7.67 -9.75 15.54
#